data_AF-A0ABD5GSH4-F1
#
_entry.id   AF-A0ABD5GSH4-F1
#
_cell.length_a   1.000
_cell.length_b   1.000
_cell.length_c   1.000
_cell.angle_alpha   90.00
_cell.angle_beta   90.00
_cell.angle_gamma   90.00
#
_symmetry.space_group_name_H-M   'P 1'
#
loop_
_entity.id
_entity.type
_entity.pdbx_description
1 polymer ?
#
loop_
_entity_poly.entity_id
_entity_poly.type
_entity_poly.pdbx_seq_one_letter_code
_entity_poly.pdbx_strand_id
1 'polypeptide(L)' 'MKKFELYSAGLLSKSGDDKAAMCVAYANSLADLIQDIESNAGWRTDSNCAFKVAYIEEVVE' A
#
# COMPACT_ATOMS: atom_id res chain seq x y z
N MET A 1 -4.55 -16.90 3.55
CA MET A 1 -4.61 -15.47 3.20
C MET A 1 -3.50 -15.20 2.21
N LYS A 2 -3.79 -14.43 1.16
CA LYS A 2 -2.82 -14.00 0.15
C LYS A 2 -1.99 -12.84 0.70
N LYS A 3 -0.74 -12.73 0.27
CA LYS A 3 0.17 -11.64 0.63
C LYS A 3 0.13 -10.57 -0.46
N PHE A 4 0.05 -9.31 -0.04
CA PHE A 4 0.07 -8.16 -0.94
C PHE A 4 1.10 -7.14 -0.48
N GLU A 5 1.77 -6.52 -1.44
CA GLU A 5 2.62 -5.35 -1.20
C GLU A 5 1.88 -4.08 -1.65
N LEU A 6 1.84 -3.10 -0.75
CA LEU A 6 1.15 -1.82 -0.94
C LEU A 6 2.20 -0.73 -1.07
N TYR A 7 2.07 0.10 -2.11
CA TYR A 7 3.02 1.17 -2.41
C TYR A 7 2.31 2.52 -2.44
N SER A 8 2.96 3.55 -1.89
CA SER A 8 2.57 4.94 -2.12
C SER A 8 3.07 5.42 -3.48
N ALA A 9 2.53 6.54 -3.95
CA ALA A 9 3.21 7.31 -4.98
C ALA A 9 4.59 7.75 -4.44
N GLY A 10 5.63 7.61 -5.27
CA GLY A 10 6.95 8.12 -4.97
C GLY A 10 7.00 9.63 -5.11
N LEU A 11 7.62 10.31 -4.14
CA LEU A 11 7.95 11.72 -4.23
C LEU A 11 9.46 11.85 -4.48
N LEU A 12 9.82 12.29 -5.68
CA LEU A 12 11.17 12.77 -5.98
C LEU A 12 11.42 14.05 -5.20
N SER A 13 12.27 13.99 -4.19
CA SER A 13 12.71 15.19 -3.48
C SER A 13 13.64 16.03 -4.36
N LYS A 14 13.80 17.32 -4.03
CA LYS A 14 14.73 18.21 -4.74
C LYS A 14 16.19 17.75 -4.65
N SER A 15 16.55 16.94 -3.64
CA SER A 15 17.87 16.33 -3.49
C SER A 15 18.06 15.08 -4.34
N GLY A 16 17.02 14.60 -5.03
CA GLY A 16 17.06 13.37 -5.83
C GLY A 16 16.74 12.10 -5.04
N ASP A 17 16.44 12.22 -3.74
CA ASP A 17 15.99 11.08 -2.94
C ASP A 17 14.53 10.76 -3.25
N ASP A 18 14.26 9.50 -3.56
CA ASP A 18 12.91 8.97 -3.70
C ASP A 18 12.32 8.65 -2.33
N LYS A 19 11.22 9.31 -2.00
CA LYS A 19 10.43 8.96 -0.81
C LYS A 19 9.17 8.24 -1.26
N ALA A 20 9.15 6.92 -1.10
CA ALA A 20 7.96 6.10 -1.22
C ALA A 20 7.77 5.29 0.07
N ALA A 21 6.53 5.09 0.47
CA ALA A 21 6.16 4.18 1.55
C ALA A 21 5.75 2.83 0.96
N MET A 22 6.12 1.76 1.65
CA MET A 22 5.68 0.40 1.34
C MET A 22 5.28 -0.31 2.62
N CYS A 23 4.25 -1.16 2.55
CA CYS A 23 3.96 -2.14 3.60
C CYS A 23 3.39 -3.43 3.02
N VAL A 24 3.42 -4.49 3.83
CA VAL A 24 2.77 -5.77 3.52
C VAL A 24 1.37 -5.81 4.14
N ALA A 25 0.40 -6.28 3.38
CA ALA A 25 -0.95 -6.58 3.84
C ALA A 25 -1.32 -8.03 3.52
N TYR A 26 -2.24 -8.59 4.31
CA TYR A 26 -2.78 -9.93 4.07
C TYR A 26 -4.29 -9.84 3.93
N ALA A 27 -4.84 -10.45 2.89
CA ALA A 27 -6.28 -10.48 2.63
C ALA A 27 -6.70 -11.83 2.02
N ASN A 28 -8.00 -12.12 2.00
CA ASN A 28 -8.51 -13.35 1.37
C ASN A 28 -8.46 -13.27 -0.16
N SER A 29 -8.67 -12.07 -0.71
CA SER A 29 -8.58 -11.76 -2.15
C SER A 29 -8.13 -10.32 -2.39
N LEU A 30 -7.75 -10.00 -3.63
CA LEU A 30 -7.47 -8.62 -4.05
C LEU A 30 -8.70 -7.73 -3.92
N ALA A 31 -9.90 -8.27 -4.21
CA ALA A 31 -11.15 -7.53 -4.10
C ALA A 31 -11.44 -7.10 -2.66
N ASP A 32 -11.24 -8.00 -1.68
CA ASP A 32 -11.41 -7.68 -0.26
C ASP A 32 -10.45 -6.58 0.17
N LEU A 33 -9.17 -6.67 -0.25
CA LEU A 33 -8.16 -5.66 0.07
C LEU A 33 -8.48 -4.29 -0.53
N ILE A 34 -8.94 -4.24 -1.78
CA ILE A 34 -9.36 -3.00 -2.43
C ILE A 34 -10.55 -2.40 -1.68
N GLN A 35 -11.53 -3.21 -1.30
CA GLN A 35 -12.70 -2.75 -0.55
C GLN A 35 -12.29 -2.14 0.80
N ASP A 36 -11.38 -2.77 1.54
CA ASP A 36 -10.89 -2.25 2.82
C ASP A 36 -10.15 -0.91 2.65
N ILE A 37 -9.29 -0.80 1.63
CA ILE A 37 -8.54 0.42 1.32
C ILE A 37 -9.48 1.55 0.91
N GLU A 38 -10.43 1.30 0.01
CA GLU A 38 -11.40 2.30 -0.45
C GLU A 38 -12.36 2.74 0.66
N SER A 39 -12.73 1.83 1.57
CA SER A 39 -13.52 2.16 2.76
C SER A 39 -12.79 3.12 3.70
N ASN A 40 -11.45 3.14 3.65
CA ASN A 40 -10.60 4.12 4.33
C ASN A 40 -10.11 5.24 3.41
N ALA A 41 -10.90 5.57 2.39
CA ALA A 41 -10.60 6.63 1.41
C ALA A 41 -9.21 6.49 0.76
N GLY A 42 -8.78 5.27 0.45
CA GLY A 42 -7.49 4.98 -0.18
C GLY A 42 -6.29 5.04 0.77
N TRP A 43 -6.49 5.20 2.08
CA TRP A 43 -5.41 5.24 3.05
C TRP A 43 -5.13 3.86 3.64
N ARG A 44 -3.85 3.51 3.70
CA ARG A 44 -3.35 2.47 4.59
C ARG A 44 -2.82 3.13 5.85
N THR A 45 -3.35 2.74 7.00
CA THR A 45 -2.90 3.18 8.33
C THR A 45 -2.50 1.96 9.14
N ASP A 46 -1.28 1.97 9.65
CA ASP A 46 -0.73 1.00 10.57
C ASP A 46 -0.08 1.72 11.75
N SER A 47 0.31 0.97 12.77
CA SER A 47 1.00 1.43 13.98
C SER A 47 2.19 2.37 13.71
N ASN A 48 2.94 2.14 12.63
CA ASN A 48 4.17 2.88 12.32
C ASN A 48 4.15 3.59 10.95
N CYS A 49 3.05 3.52 10.20
CA CYS A 49 2.99 4.15 8.88
C CYS A 49 1.57 4.56 8.49
N ALA A 50 1.43 5.67 7.78
CA ALA A 50 0.19 6.07 7.15
C ALA A 50 0.50 6.65 5.76
N PHE A 51 -0.06 6.06 4.72
CA PHE A 51 0.11 6.53 3.35
C PHE A 51 -1.09 6.24 2.47
N LYS A 52 -1.27 7.07 1.44
CA LYS A 52 -2.25 6.86 0.39
C LYS A 52 -1.73 5.75 -0.54
N VAL A 53 -2.48 4.66 -0.68
CA VAL A 53 -2.11 3.54 -1.56
C VAL A 53 -2.28 3.98 -3.00
N ALA A 54 -1.24 3.80 -3.80
CA ALA A 54 -1.23 4.10 -5.23
C ALA A 54 -1.09 2.83 -6.09
N TYR A 55 -0.51 1.77 -5.54
CA TYR A 55 -0.29 0.51 -6.23
C TYR A 55 -0.37 -0.67 -5.27
N ILE A 56 -0.93 -1.78 -5.74
CA ILE A 56 -1.14 -3.04 -5.00
C ILE A 56 -0.62 -4.17 -5.86
N GLU A 57 0.24 -5.00 -5.30
CA GLU A 57 0.79 -6.19 -5.96
C GLU A 57 0.47 -7.44 -5.15
N GLU A 58 -0.09 -8.47 -5.80
CA GLU A 58 -0.23 -9.80 -5.20
C GLU A 58 1.10 -10.54 -5.34
N VAL A 59 1.68 -10.95 -4.20
CA VAL A 59 2.93 -11.70 -4.19
C VAL A 59 2.60 -13.20 -4.29
N VAL A 60 2.88 -13.79 -5.45
CA VAL A 60 2.76 -15.24 -5.68
C VAL A 60 4.12 -15.87 -5.40
N GLU A 61 4.21 -16.67 -4.34
CA GLU A 61 5.39 -17.49 -4.03
C GLU A 61 5.52 -18.70 -4.97
#